data_AF-A0A090HXG2-F1
#
_entry.id   AF-A0A090HXG2-F1
#
_cell.length_a   1.000
_cell.length_b   1.000
_cell.length_c   1.000
_cell.angle_alpha   90.00
_cell.angle_beta   90.00
_cell.angle_gamma   90.00
#
_symmetry.space_group_name_H-M   'P 1'
#
loop_
_entity.id
_entity.type
_entity.pdbx_description
1 polymer ?
#
loop_
_entity_poly.entity_id
_entity_poly.type
_entity_poly.pdbx_seq_one_letter_code
_entity_poly.pdbx_strand_id
1 'polypeptide(L)'
;MKVKAVIEFFDLKEKKLRGVGDEFEVSNERFSEILTKGGKWIEEVKEIEKAEEKELTISEIKSMLDEKGIKYAKGAKKDELLSLLND
;
A
#
# COMPACT_ATOMS: atom_id res chain seq x y z
N MET A 1 -8.30 -9.63 -8.63
CA MET A 1 -7.20 -8.73 -9.05
C MET A 1 -7.55 -7.33 -8.64
N LYS A 2 -6.58 -6.56 -8.14
CA LYS A 2 -6.83 -5.19 -7.71
C LYS A 2 -6.68 -4.23 -8.89
N VAL A 3 -7.61 -3.30 -9.01
CA VAL A 3 -7.61 -2.30 -10.08
C VAL A 3 -7.89 -0.93 -9.48
N LYS A 4 -7.46 0.11 -10.20
CA LYS A 4 -7.67 1.51 -9.83
C LYS A 4 -8.38 2.22 -10.96
N ALA A 5 -9.44 2.94 -10.63
CA ALA A 5 -10.12 3.81 -11.58
C ALA A 5 -9.20 4.98 -11.99
N VAL A 6 -9.00 5.17 -13.29
CA VAL A 6 -8.24 6.29 -13.86
C VAL A 6 -9.13 7.39 -14.41
N ILE A 7 -10.41 7.08 -14.62
CA ILE A 7 -11.46 8.04 -14.97
C ILE A 7 -12.64 7.86 -14.02
N GLU A 8 -13.45 8.89 -13.86
CA GLU A 8 -14.74 8.75 -13.21
C GLU A 8 -15.71 7.99 -14.12
N PHE A 9 -16.30 6.91 -13.63
CA PHE A 9 -17.34 6.18 -14.34
C PHE A 9 -18.34 5.58 -13.36
N PHE A 10 -19.56 5.35 -13.83
CA PHE A 10 -20.60 4.70 -13.05
C PHE A 10 -20.56 3.19 -13.27
N ASP A 11 -20.23 2.43 -12.23
CA ASP A 11 -20.28 0.97 -12.29
C ASP A 11 -21.75 0.52 -12.20
N LEU A 12 -22.30 0.10 -13.34
CA LEU A 12 -23.68 -0.37 -13.43
C LEU A 12 -23.94 -1.69 -12.68
N LYS A 13 -22.91 -2.53 -12.47
CA LYS A 13 -23.04 -3.78 -11.74
C LYS A 13 -23.15 -3.53 -10.24
N GLU A 14 -22.30 -2.65 -9.73
CA GLU A 14 -22.23 -2.28 -8.32
C GLU A 14 -23.15 -1.11 -7.96
N LYS A 15 -23.76 -0.48 -8.98
CA LYS A 15 -24.57 0.75 -8.86
C LYS A 15 -23.84 1.84 -8.08
N LYS A 16 -22.55 1.99 -8.34
CA LYS A 16 -21.65 2.88 -7.60
C LYS A 16 -20.90 3.78 -8.57
N LEU A 17 -20.84 5.06 -8.24
CA LEU A 17 -19.95 6.00 -8.91
C LEU A 17 -18.52 5.75 -8.44
N ARG A 18 -17.63 5.37 -9.36
CA ARG A 18 -16.20 5.16 -9.11
C ARG A 18 -15.48 6.41 -9.58
N GLY A 19 -14.81 7.09 -8.66
CA GLY A 19 -14.00 8.28 -8.97
C GLY A 19 -12.58 7.93 -9.37
N VAL A 20 -11.88 8.88 -9.97
CA VAL A 20 -10.43 8.73 -10.26
C VAL A 20 -9.68 8.46 -8.96
N GLY A 21 -8.87 7.40 -8.96
CA GLY A 21 -8.10 6.97 -7.80
C GLY A 21 -8.73 5.86 -6.98
N ASP A 22 -10.00 5.54 -7.21
CA ASP A 22 -10.72 4.52 -6.44
C ASP A 22 -10.19 3.11 -6.75
N GLU A 23 -9.70 2.42 -5.72
CA GLU A 23 -9.17 1.06 -5.82
C GLU A 23 -10.22 0.03 -5.43
N PHE A 24 -10.36 -1.02 -6.24
CA PHE A 24 -11.32 -2.09 -5.98
C PHE A 24 -10.86 -3.42 -6.59
N GLU A 25 -11.43 -4.51 -6.09
CA GLU A 25 -11.13 -5.84 -6.59
C GLU A 25 -12.12 -6.26 -7.66
N VAL A 26 -11.60 -6.81 -8.75
CA VAL A 26 -12.41 -7.40 -9.83
C VAL A 26 -11.85 -8.76 -10.25
N SER A 27 -12.68 -9.58 -10.87
CA SER A 27 -12.24 -10.78 -11.57
C SER A 27 -11.59 -10.42 -12.93
N ASN A 28 -10.72 -11.29 -13.46
CA ASN A 28 -10.06 -11.08 -14.76
C ASN A 28 -11.05 -10.82 -15.91
N GLU A 29 -12.20 -11.51 -15.87
CA GLU A 29 -13.28 -11.32 -16.84
C GLU A 29 -13.87 -9.90 -16.77
N ARG A 30 -14.07 -9.40 -15.55
CA ARG A 30 -14.63 -8.06 -15.32
C ARG A 30 -13.63 -6.97 -15.69
N PHE A 31 -12.35 -7.17 -15.41
CA PHE A 31 -11.29 -6.27 -15.86
C PHE A 31 -11.30 -6.11 -17.38
N SER A 32 -11.33 -7.24 -18.09
CA SER A 32 -11.39 -7.26 -19.56
C SER A 32 -12.67 -6.63 -20.09
N GLU A 33 -13.81 -6.86 -19.44
CA GLU A 33 -15.07 -6.25 -19.82
C GLU A 33 -15.04 -4.71 -19.69
N ILE A 34 -14.54 -4.20 -18.56
CA ILE A 34 -14.44 -2.75 -18.33
C ILE A 34 -13.50 -2.12 -19.36
N LEU A 35 -12.36 -2.76 -19.64
CA LEU A 35 -11.42 -2.29 -20.66
C LEU A 35 -11.98 -2.32 -22.08
N THR A 36 -12.79 -3.33 -22.42
CA THR A 36 -13.35 -3.49 -23.77
C THR A 36 -14.55 -2.57 -24.01
N LYS A 37 -15.46 -2.44 -23.03
CA LYS A 37 -16.69 -1.64 -23.18
C LYS A 37 -16.48 -0.17 -22.80
N GLY A 38 -15.67 0.08 -21.78
CA GLY A 38 -15.39 1.43 -21.29
C GLY A 38 -14.15 2.07 -21.91
N GLY A 39 -13.15 1.26 -22.27
CA GLY A 39 -11.82 1.74 -22.63
C GLY A 39 -10.90 1.77 -21.41
N LYS A 40 -9.86 2.61 -21.42
CA LYS A 40 -8.91 2.76 -20.29
C LYS A 40 -9.56 3.47 -19.09
N TRP A 41 -10.57 2.87 -18.47
CA TRP A 41 -11.24 3.39 -17.28
C TRP A 41 -10.60 2.93 -15.98
N ILE A 42 -9.91 1.80 -16.04
CA ILE A 42 -9.22 1.18 -14.90
C ILE A 42 -7.82 0.75 -15.33
N GLU A 43 -6.91 0.75 -14.38
CA GLU A 43 -5.59 0.15 -14.51
C GLU A 43 -5.42 -0.95 -13.48
N GLU A 44 -4.69 -2.01 -13.85
CA GLU A 44 -4.27 -3.05 -12.90
C GLU A 44 -3.35 -2.41 -11.87
N VAL A 45 -3.78 -2.43 -10.62
CA VAL A 45 -2.86 -2.16 -9.51
C VAL A 45 -2.06 -3.44 -9.37
N LYS A 46 -0.94 -3.49 -10.10
CA LYS A 46 0.12 -4.43 -9.72
C LYS A 46 0.49 -4.02 -8.31
N GLU A 47 0.04 -4.82 -7.34
CA GLU A 47 0.73 -4.97 -6.08
C GLU A 47 2.15 -5.46 -6.42
N ILE A 48 3.00 -4.52 -6.84
CA ILE A 48 4.34 -4.50 -6.32
C ILE A 48 4.07 -4.37 -4.83
N GLU A 49 4.33 -5.47 -4.12
CA GLU A 49 4.21 -5.59 -2.67
C GLU A 49 4.34 -4.21 -2.05
N LYS A 50 3.26 -3.74 -1.42
CA LYS A 50 3.25 -2.50 -0.67
C LYS A 50 4.27 -2.67 0.45
N ALA A 51 5.53 -2.40 0.13
CA ALA A 51 6.63 -2.27 1.04
C ALA A 51 6.41 -0.94 1.76
N GLU A 52 5.50 -0.94 2.73
CA GLU A 52 5.15 0.13 3.66
C GLU A 52 3.96 -0.45 4.43
N GLU A 53 4.15 -1.40 5.34
CA GLU A 53 4.88 -1.21 6.59
C GLU A 53 5.97 -2.28 6.77
N LYS A 54 7.24 -1.95 6.49
CA LYS A 54 8.30 -2.49 7.34
C LYS A 54 8.10 -1.85 8.70
N GLU A 55 7.21 -2.44 9.47
CA GLU A 55 7.25 -2.37 10.90
C GLU A 55 8.62 -2.95 11.31
N LEU A 56 9.69 -2.14 11.21
CA LEU A 56 11.02 -2.53 11.68
C LEU A 56 10.83 -3.09 13.07
N THR A 57 11.16 -4.37 13.23
CA THR A 57 10.93 -5.02 14.51
C THR A 57 11.85 -4.35 15.54
N ILE A 58 11.45 -4.36 16.82
CA ILE A 58 12.29 -3.81 17.89
C ILE A 58 13.73 -4.37 17.81
N SER A 59 13.87 -5.63 17.40
CA SER A 59 15.16 -6.30 17.17
C SER A 59 15.98 -5.67 16.05
N GLU A 60 15.37 -5.34 14.90
CA GLU A 60 16.06 -4.69 13.78
C GLU A 60 16.51 -3.28 14.15
N ILE A 61 15.65 -2.50 14.82
CA ILE A 61 15.99 -1.14 15.22
C ILE A 61 17.14 -1.17 16.23
N LYS A 62 17.14 -2.11 17.19
CA LYS A 62 18.26 -2.31 18.11
C LYS A 62 19.56 -2.63 17.38
N SER A 63 19.53 -3.56 16.43
CA SER A 63 20.72 -3.88 15.62
C SER A 63 21.27 -2.66 14.88
N MET A 64 20.40 -1.81 14.32
CA MET A 64 20.82 -0.58 13.63
C MET A 64 21.39 0.47 14.59
N LEU A 65 20.84 0.59 15.80
CA LEU A 65 21.35 1.47 16.84
C LEU A 65 22.70 0.97 17.37
N ASP A 66 22.85 -0.33 17.60
CA ASP A 66 24.12 -0.97 17.99
C ASP A 66 25.21 -0.77 16.91
N GLU A 67 24.86 -0.91 15.62
CA GLU A 67 25.77 -0.66 14.50
C GLU A 67 26.20 0.82 14.43
N LYS A 68 25.28 1.74 14.70
CA LYS A 68 25.55 3.19 14.79
C LYS A 68 26.22 3.59 16.12
N GLY A 69 26.36 2.69 17.08
CA GLY A 69 26.91 2.98 18.42
C GLY A 69 25.99 3.85 19.30
N ILE A 70 24.70 3.92 18.99
CA ILE A 70 23.70 4.70 19.71
C ILE A 70 23.19 3.90 20.90
N LYS A 71 23.38 4.43 22.12
CA LYS A 71 22.88 3.79 23.35
C LYS A 71 21.37 4.03 23.49
N TYR A 72 20.64 2.95 23.78
CA TYR A 72 19.21 2.98 24.05
C TYR A 72 18.88 2.32 25.41
N ALA A 73 17.70 2.63 25.95
CA ALA A 73 17.25 2.01 27.20
C ALA A 73 16.84 0.54 26.98
N LYS A 74 17.20 -0.36 27.91
CA LYS A 74 16.94 -1.81 27.82
C LYS A 74 15.44 -2.18 27.69
N GLY A 75 14.54 -1.25 28.04
CA GLY A 75 13.08 -1.36 27.87
C GLY A 75 12.47 -0.31 26.93
N ALA A 76 13.27 0.32 26.07
CA ALA A 76 12.78 1.31 25.11
C ALA A 76 11.75 0.68 24.15
N LYS A 77 10.68 1.45 23.88
CA LYS A 77 9.62 1.05 22.96
C LYS A 77 10.09 1.21 21.51
N LYS A 78 9.37 0.57 20.59
CA LYS A 78 9.66 0.65 19.15
C LYS A 78 9.76 2.09 18.65
N ASP A 79 8.81 2.95 19.01
CA ASP A 79 8.83 4.38 18.66
C ASP A 79 10.07 5.14 19.15
N GLU A 80 10.49 4.88 20.39
CA GLU A 80 11.66 5.55 20.99
C GLU A 80 12.95 5.12 20.26
N LEU A 81 13.07 3.83 19.97
CA LEU A 81 14.20 3.30 19.23
C LEU A 81 14.22 3.83 17.79
N LEU A 82 13.04 3.94 17.16
CA LEU A 82 12.91 4.45 15.80
C LEU A 82 13.21 5.95 15.73
N SER A 83 12.84 6.71 16.76
CA SER A 83 13.18 8.14 16.87
C SER A 83 14.68 8.33 16.97
N LEU A 84 15.38 7.54 17.81
CA LEU A 84 16.84 7.57 17.91
C LEU A 84 17.58 7.20 16.61
N LEU A 85 16.93 6.44 15.73
CA LEU A 85 17.52 6.02 14.46
C LEU A 85 17.45 7.11 13.38
N ASN A 86 16.44 7.99 13.48
CA ASN A 86 16.14 9.03 12.51
C ASN A 86 16.50 10.45 12.98
N ASP A 87 17.08 10.58 14.19
CA ASP A 87 17.66 11.80 14.75
C ASP A 87 19.08 12.05 14.20
#